data_AF-A0A9P7ERN3-F1
#
_entry.id   AF-A0A9P7ERN3-F1
#
_cell.length_a   1.000
_cell.length_b   1.000
_cell.length_c   1.000
_cell.angle_alpha   90.00
_cell.angle_beta   90.00
_cell.angle_gamma   90.00
#
_symmetry.space_group_name_H-M   'P 1'
#
loop_
_entity.id
_entity.type
_entity.pdbx_description
1 polymer ?
#
loop_
_entity_poly.entity_id
_entity_poly.type
_entity_poly.pdbx_seq_one_letter_code
_entity_poly.pdbx_strand_id
1 'polypeptide(L)'
;MNRLHSDPSLLVCPDFSGDPYQASRASLVSPTTTDAQAADLLRAVWITTNNSLCAQWRQQVTEDERLRAEEQRLAEEESERQRLALRLEEEATTADERKKNRIKHIPIPVRRRPDSTDDEVLVSDFALRKIDKGHFVELYYWTNVGLQDAHSNYRTRDDEGMIPTAADDGSTVWVNAAVAKPSSRVIADRDLSPVEFAQAVLRMIAALEDYDWPVQRVQMLARFWGALMLHRYWNSMDRIAQRAIMIYQEEQRRAWHNAIPLPKGAWDISILDEDALLRTFDRVFRDMRHRDLDEQRQPWRRPLPPSFSSFETLSLTV
;
A
#
# COMPACT_ATOMS: atom_id res chain seq x y z
N MET A 1 -37.71 44.68 39.07
CA MET A 1 -38.38 44.49 40.38
C MET A 1 -37.31 44.17 41.41
N ASN A 2 -37.40 44.69 42.64
CA ASN A 2 -36.43 44.36 43.68
C ASN A 2 -36.54 42.87 44.04
N ARG A 3 -35.40 42.19 44.07
CA ARG A 3 -35.32 40.77 44.45
C ARG A 3 -35.50 40.64 45.95
N LEU A 4 -36.27 39.65 46.39
CA LEU A 4 -36.39 39.35 47.81
C LEU A 4 -35.21 38.45 48.20
N HIS A 5 -34.64 38.67 49.38
CA HIS A 5 -33.47 37.93 49.87
C HIS A 5 -33.81 36.94 51.00
N SER A 6 -35.06 36.95 51.47
CA SER A 6 -35.58 36.09 52.53
C SER A 6 -37.02 35.70 52.21
N ASP A 7 -37.40 34.50 52.63
CA ASP A 7 -38.75 33.96 52.44
C ASP A 7 -39.77 34.70 53.35
N PRO A 8 -40.71 35.47 52.78
CA PRO A 8 -41.71 36.21 53.55
C PRO A 8 -42.70 35.30 54.28
N SER A 9 -42.83 34.03 53.89
CA SER A 9 -43.72 33.07 54.56
C SER A 9 -43.23 32.68 55.95
N LEU A 10 -41.95 32.96 56.26
CA LEU A 10 -41.35 32.76 57.58
C LEU A 10 -41.63 33.93 58.54
N LEU A 11 -42.20 35.04 58.06
CA LEU A 11 -42.52 36.20 58.88
C LEU A 11 -43.81 35.95 59.67
N VAL A 12 -43.75 36.16 60.98
CA VAL A 12 -44.92 36.08 61.87
C VAL A 12 -45.61 37.44 61.91
N CYS A 13 -46.95 37.46 61.82
CA CYS A 13 -47.74 38.68 61.96
C CYS A 13 -47.48 39.32 63.32
N PRO A 14 -46.99 40.58 63.37
CA PRO A 14 -46.85 41.29 64.64
C PRO A 14 -48.20 41.43 65.35
N ASP A 15 -48.16 41.44 66.68
CA ASP A 15 -49.36 41.77 67.47
C ASP A 15 -49.61 43.29 67.43
N PHE A 16 -50.49 43.70 66.50
CA PHE A 16 -50.86 45.10 66.31
C PHE A 16 -51.72 45.67 67.44
N SER A 17 -52.13 44.87 68.43
CA SER A 17 -52.83 45.34 69.63
C SER A 17 -51.88 45.81 70.75
N GLY A 18 -50.60 45.44 70.68
CA GLY A 18 -49.60 45.81 71.68
C GLY A 18 -49.20 47.29 71.67
N ASP A 19 -48.60 47.75 72.77
CA ASP A 19 -48.10 49.12 72.97
C ASP A 19 -47.21 49.68 71.84
N PRO A 20 -46.31 48.89 71.19
CA PRO A 20 -45.42 49.42 70.15
C PRO A 20 -46.15 50.01 68.92
N TYR A 21 -47.40 49.62 68.69
CA TYR A 21 -48.20 50.07 67.54
C TYR A 21 -49.26 51.11 67.90
N GLN A 22 -49.32 51.56 69.16
CA GLN A 22 -50.33 52.52 69.63
C GLN A 22 -50.32 53.83 68.85
N ALA A 23 -49.13 54.37 68.54
CA ALA A 23 -49.00 55.61 67.75
C ALA A 23 -49.53 55.45 66.30
N SER A 24 -49.30 54.28 65.70
CA SER A 24 -49.81 53.92 64.37
C SER A 24 -51.32 53.70 64.38
N ARG A 25 -51.87 53.11 65.44
CA ARG A 25 -53.33 52.95 65.62
C ARG A 25 -54.03 54.29 65.83
N ALA A 26 -53.49 55.15 66.70
CA ALA A 26 -54.06 56.47 67.02
C ALA A 26 -54.20 57.38 65.79
N SER A 27 -53.30 57.23 64.82
CA SER A 27 -53.33 57.97 63.54
C SER A 27 -54.43 57.50 62.58
N LEU A 28 -55.03 56.33 62.83
CA LEU A 28 -56.09 55.71 62.02
C LEU A 28 -57.48 55.80 62.69
N VAL A 29 -57.54 56.22 63.95
CA VAL A 29 -58.79 56.41 64.70
C VAL A 29 -59.51 57.66 64.19
N SER A 30 -60.80 57.50 63.87
CA SER A 30 -61.67 58.57 63.38
C SER A 30 -63.07 58.41 64.01
N PRO A 31 -64.00 59.37 63.86
CA PRO A 31 -65.36 59.23 64.39
C PRO A 31 -66.10 57.95 63.92
N THR A 32 -65.60 57.31 62.86
CA THR A 32 -66.14 56.10 62.24
C THR A 32 -65.25 54.86 62.41
N THR A 33 -64.12 54.94 63.11
CA THR A 33 -63.14 53.84 63.23
C THR A 33 -62.58 53.74 64.65
N THR A 34 -62.84 52.62 65.33
CA THR A 34 -62.39 52.36 66.71
C THR A 34 -60.95 51.85 66.77
N ASP A 35 -60.30 51.91 67.95
CA ASP A 35 -58.90 51.44 68.13
C ASP A 35 -58.72 49.95 67.78
N ALA A 36 -59.70 49.11 68.11
CA ALA A 36 -59.71 47.70 67.70
C ALA A 36 -59.79 47.56 66.16
N GLN A 37 -60.61 48.37 65.50
CA GLN A 37 -60.69 48.41 64.03
C GLN A 37 -59.40 48.94 63.40
N ALA A 38 -58.68 49.85 64.06
CA ALA A 38 -57.37 50.31 63.61
C ALA A 38 -56.29 49.21 63.70
N ALA A 39 -56.30 48.39 64.76
CA ALA A 39 -55.44 47.21 64.86
C ALA A 39 -55.73 46.16 63.76
N ASP A 40 -57.02 45.93 63.48
CA ASP A 40 -57.46 45.02 62.41
C ASP A 40 -57.10 45.54 61.01
N LEU A 41 -57.17 46.85 60.78
CA LEU A 41 -56.70 47.48 59.55
C LEU A 41 -55.20 47.28 59.35
N LEU A 42 -54.38 47.47 60.38
CA LEU A 42 -52.93 47.22 60.32
C LEU A 42 -52.62 45.75 60.05
N ARG A 43 -53.37 44.83 60.68
CA ARG A 43 -53.29 43.39 60.41
C ARG A 43 -53.67 43.06 58.96
N ALA A 44 -54.75 43.63 58.44
CA ALA A 44 -55.20 43.42 57.07
C ALA A 44 -54.19 43.95 56.05
N VAL A 45 -53.57 45.11 56.31
CA VAL A 45 -52.50 45.66 55.48
C VAL A 45 -51.26 44.77 55.51
N TRP A 46 -50.87 44.27 56.69
CA TRP A 46 -49.74 43.35 56.82
C TRP A 46 -50.00 42.04 56.08
N ILE A 47 -51.17 41.41 56.24
CA ILE A 47 -51.54 40.17 55.54
C ILE A 47 -51.51 40.38 54.03
N THR A 48 -52.11 41.47 53.54
CA THR A 48 -52.12 41.78 52.10
C THR A 48 -50.71 41.96 51.55
N THR A 49 -49.86 42.70 52.29
CA THR A 49 -48.47 42.96 51.91
C THR A 49 -47.65 41.66 51.94
N ASN A 50 -47.78 40.86 53.01
CA ASN A 50 -47.07 39.60 53.15
C ASN A 50 -47.51 38.58 52.10
N ASN A 51 -48.80 38.52 51.76
CA ASN A 51 -49.30 37.68 50.67
C ASN A 51 -48.72 38.10 49.32
N SER A 52 -48.62 39.41 49.05
CA SER A 52 -47.97 39.93 47.84
C SER A 52 -46.48 39.57 47.79
N LEU A 53 -45.77 39.68 48.92
CA LEU A 53 -44.36 39.31 49.02
C LEU A 53 -44.17 37.79 48.86
N CYS A 54 -45.01 36.97 49.48
CA CYS A 54 -45.01 35.51 49.29
C CYS A 54 -45.28 35.12 47.83
N ALA A 55 -46.20 35.80 47.14
CA ALA A 55 -46.45 35.56 45.72
C ALA A 55 -45.24 35.93 44.87
N GLN A 56 -44.60 37.07 45.15
CA GLN A 56 -43.37 37.50 44.48
C GLN A 56 -42.21 36.53 44.73
N TRP A 57 -42.05 36.04 45.96
CA TRP A 57 -41.03 35.04 46.32
C TRP A 57 -41.23 33.72 45.58
N ARG A 58 -42.48 33.20 45.56
CA ARG A 58 -42.81 31.98 44.80
C ARG A 58 -42.49 32.14 43.31
N GLN A 59 -42.81 33.29 42.72
CA GLN A 59 -42.44 33.59 41.33
C GLN A 59 -40.92 33.60 41.13
N GLN A 60 -40.15 34.15 42.07
CA GLN A 60 -38.68 34.15 42.00
C GLN A 60 -38.10 32.74 42.08
N VAL A 61 -38.60 31.91 43.01
CA VAL A 61 -38.14 30.51 43.16
C VAL A 61 -38.46 29.71 41.90
N THR A 62 -39.67 29.81 41.36
CA THR A 62 -40.04 29.09 40.13
C THR A 62 -39.21 29.53 38.93
N GLU A 63 -38.92 30.83 38.79
CA GLU A 63 -38.11 31.32 37.67
C GLU A 63 -36.63 30.90 37.80
N ASP A 64 -36.07 30.94 39.01
CA ASP A 64 -34.73 30.44 39.29
C ASP A 64 -34.62 28.93 39.02
N GLU A 65 -35.62 28.14 39.42
CA GLU A 65 -35.67 26.69 39.12
C GLU A 65 -35.73 26.44 37.61
N ARG A 66 -36.54 27.23 36.88
CA ARG A 66 -36.65 27.14 35.43
C ARG A 66 -35.31 27.46 34.73
N LEU A 67 -34.64 28.53 35.17
CA LEU A 67 -33.31 28.91 34.66
C LEU A 67 -32.26 27.84 34.93
N ARG A 68 -32.20 27.30 36.16
CA ARG A 68 -31.26 26.21 36.49
C ARG A 68 -31.52 24.95 35.68
N ALA A 69 -32.79 24.58 35.49
CA ALA A 69 -33.16 23.42 34.68
C ALA A 69 -32.78 23.62 33.20
N GLU A 70 -32.93 24.83 32.67
CA GLU A 70 -32.52 25.16 31.30
C GLU A 70 -30.99 25.18 31.15
N GLU A 71 -30.25 25.74 32.10
CA GLU A 71 -28.78 25.70 32.13
C GLU A 71 -28.27 24.26 32.20
N GLN A 72 -28.87 23.40 33.04
CA GLN A 72 -28.54 21.98 33.13
C GLN A 72 -28.78 21.26 31.80
N ARG A 73 -29.94 21.50 31.16
CA ARG A 73 -30.27 20.91 29.87
C ARG A 73 -29.27 21.33 28.77
N LEU A 74 -28.88 22.61 28.75
CA LEU A 74 -27.89 23.12 27.80
C LEU A 74 -26.51 22.52 28.05
N ALA A 75 -26.09 22.39 29.30
CA ALA A 75 -24.82 21.78 29.67
C ALA A 75 -24.76 20.29 29.31
N GLU A 76 -25.86 19.55 29.50
CA GLU A 76 -25.99 18.16 29.08
C GLU A 76 -25.92 18.01 27.54
N GLU A 77 -26.64 18.87 26.80
CA GLU A 77 -26.60 18.87 25.34
C GLU A 77 -25.20 19.19 24.80
N GLU A 78 -24.51 20.16 25.39
CA GLU A 78 -23.14 20.52 25.02
C GLU A 78 -22.15 19.38 25.32
N SER A 79 -22.29 18.72 26.47
CA SER A 79 -21.48 17.54 26.83
C SER A 79 -21.67 16.39 25.84
N GLU A 80 -22.92 16.08 25.47
CA GLU A 80 -23.19 15.03 24.47
C GLU A 80 -22.66 15.41 23.09
N ARG A 81 -22.76 16.68 22.68
CA ARG A 81 -22.15 17.17 21.44
C ARG A 81 -20.62 17.03 21.45
N GLN A 82 -19.96 17.36 22.57
CA GLN A 82 -18.51 17.20 22.73
C GLN A 82 -18.11 15.73 22.66
N ARG A 83 -18.86 14.83 23.32
CA ARG A 83 -18.61 13.37 23.28
C ARG A 83 -18.77 12.81 21.87
N LEU A 84 -19.78 13.27 21.13
CA LEU A 84 -19.99 12.86 19.74
C LEU A 84 -18.86 13.38 18.83
N ALA A 85 -18.44 14.63 19.01
CA ALA A 85 -17.35 15.21 18.26
C ALA A 85 -16.03 14.46 18.48
N LEU A 86 -15.71 14.12 19.73
CA LEU A 86 -14.52 13.34 20.06
C LEU A 86 -14.54 11.96 19.41
N ARG A 87 -15.68 11.26 19.42
CA ARG A 87 -15.82 9.96 18.75
C ARG A 87 -15.63 10.06 17.24
N LEU A 88 -16.21 11.08 16.61
CA LEU A 88 -16.05 11.32 15.18
C LEU A 88 -14.60 11.64 14.82
N GLU A 89 -13.87 12.37 15.68
CA GLU A 89 -12.45 12.66 15.51
C GLU A 89 -11.59 11.39 15.67
N GLU A 90 -11.86 10.56 16.67
CA GLU A 90 -11.20 9.25 16.86
C GLU A 90 -11.46 8.29 15.68
N GLU A 91 -12.69 8.24 15.17
CA GLU A 91 -13.04 7.47 13.99
C GLU A 91 -12.36 8.03 12.73
N ALA A 92 -12.28 9.34 12.57
CA ALA A 92 -11.61 9.98 11.45
C ALA A 92 -10.09 9.72 11.49
N THR A 93 -9.45 9.83 12.65
CA THR A 93 -8.02 9.56 12.83
C THR A 93 -7.71 8.08 12.61
N THR A 94 -8.52 7.16 13.13
CA THR A 94 -8.32 5.72 12.88
C THR A 94 -8.57 5.34 11.42
N ALA A 95 -9.55 5.97 10.77
CA ALA A 95 -9.78 5.79 9.34
C ALA A 95 -8.64 6.35 8.49
N ASP A 96 -8.09 7.52 8.85
CA ASP A 96 -6.94 8.12 8.18
C ASP A 96 -5.67 7.27 8.36
N GLU A 97 -5.43 6.76 9.57
CA GLU A 97 -4.36 5.80 9.86
C GLU A 97 -4.51 4.52 9.03
N ARG A 98 -5.72 3.96 8.92
CA ARG A 98 -6.00 2.79 8.07
C ARG A 98 -5.73 3.07 6.58
N LYS A 99 -5.99 4.29 6.11
CA LYS A 99 -5.73 4.70 4.73
C LYS A 99 -4.23 4.88 4.47
N LYS A 100 -3.53 5.59 5.35
CA LYS A 100 -2.08 5.85 5.25
C LYS A 100 -1.28 4.56 5.39
N ASN A 101 -1.62 3.75 6.39
CA ASN A 101 -0.92 2.51 6.73
C ASN A 101 -1.69 1.28 6.23
N ARG A 102 -2.17 1.32 4.98
CA ARG A 102 -3.04 0.27 4.42
C ARG A 102 -2.48 -1.13 4.66
N ILE A 103 -1.21 -1.36 4.33
CA ILE A 103 -0.53 -2.67 4.45
C ILE A 103 -0.60 -3.20 5.90
N LYS A 104 -0.36 -2.35 6.89
CA LYS A 104 -0.42 -2.70 8.33
C LYS A 104 -1.82 -3.15 8.76
N HIS A 105 -2.86 -2.63 8.09
CA HIS A 105 -4.25 -2.84 8.45
C HIS A 105 -4.99 -3.81 7.50
N ILE A 106 -4.31 -4.45 6.54
CA ILE A 106 -4.90 -5.49 5.70
C ILE A 106 -5.32 -6.66 6.59
N PRO A 107 -6.60 -7.08 6.57
CA PRO A 107 -7.05 -8.27 7.30
C PRO A 107 -6.29 -9.51 6.84
N ILE A 108 -5.63 -10.20 7.77
CA ILE A 108 -4.92 -11.44 7.48
C ILE A 108 -5.90 -12.60 7.72
N PRO A 109 -6.25 -13.41 6.69
CA PRO A 109 -7.14 -14.54 6.87
C PRO A 109 -6.50 -15.60 7.76
N VAL A 110 -7.30 -16.21 8.65
CA VAL A 110 -6.86 -17.32 9.51
C VAL A 110 -6.71 -18.57 8.65
N ARG A 111 -5.51 -18.81 8.13
CA ARG A 111 -5.14 -20.00 7.36
C ARG A 111 -3.76 -20.48 7.80
N ARG A 112 -3.46 -21.77 7.61
CA ARG A 112 -2.09 -22.28 7.80
C ARG A 112 -1.15 -21.56 6.82
N ARG A 113 0.11 -21.39 7.22
CA ARG A 113 1.16 -20.99 6.28
C ARG A 113 1.15 -22.00 5.11
N PRO A 114 1.13 -21.53 3.85
CA PRO A 114 1.38 -22.41 2.70
C PRO A 114 2.65 -23.23 2.93
N ASP A 115 2.71 -24.44 2.38
CA ASP A 115 3.88 -25.30 2.59
C ASP A 115 5.11 -24.59 2.00
N SER A 116 6.32 -24.79 2.53
CA SER A 116 7.51 -24.06 2.03
C SER A 116 7.87 -24.40 0.58
N THR A 117 7.29 -25.47 0.04
CA THR A 117 7.31 -25.81 -1.39
C THR A 117 6.45 -24.88 -2.26
N ASP A 118 5.54 -24.12 -1.66
CA ASP A 118 4.77 -23.05 -2.28
C ASP A 118 5.47 -21.69 -2.10
N ASP A 119 6.80 -21.66 -1.86
CA ASP A 119 7.60 -20.45 -2.07
C ASP A 119 7.41 -20.06 -3.55
N GLU A 120 6.45 -19.16 -3.75
CA GLU A 120 6.01 -18.67 -5.05
C GLU A 120 7.25 -18.28 -5.83
N VAL A 121 7.41 -18.89 -7.02
CA VAL A 121 8.60 -18.73 -7.84
C VAL A 121 8.75 -17.26 -8.17
N LEU A 122 9.63 -16.58 -7.43
CA LEU A 122 9.73 -15.14 -7.50
C LEU A 122 10.52 -14.74 -8.74
N VAL A 123 9.80 -14.43 -9.80
CA VAL A 123 10.35 -13.82 -11.01
C VAL A 123 10.61 -12.34 -10.73
N SER A 124 11.63 -11.76 -11.38
CA SER A 124 11.90 -10.33 -11.28
C SER A 124 10.73 -9.48 -11.76
N ASP A 125 10.28 -8.52 -10.95
CA ASP A 125 9.25 -7.54 -11.31
C ASP A 125 9.54 -6.79 -12.62
N PHE A 126 10.82 -6.54 -12.92
CA PHE A 126 11.22 -5.94 -14.20
C PHE A 126 10.77 -6.80 -15.39
N ALA A 127 10.98 -8.12 -15.29
CA ALA A 127 10.64 -9.06 -16.34
C ALA A 127 9.13 -9.22 -16.47
N LEU A 128 8.42 -9.29 -15.34
CA LEU A 128 6.96 -9.35 -15.28
C LEU A 128 6.31 -8.12 -15.94
N ARG A 129 6.81 -6.91 -15.66
CA ARG A 129 6.34 -5.68 -16.33
C ARG A 129 6.59 -5.66 -17.82
N LYS A 130 7.70 -6.23 -18.27
CA LYS A 130 7.96 -6.35 -19.71
C LYS A 130 6.97 -7.31 -20.38
N ILE A 131 6.66 -8.44 -19.75
CA ILE A 131 5.63 -9.36 -20.23
C ILE A 131 4.27 -8.68 -20.27
N ASP A 132 3.88 -7.99 -19.19
CA ASP A 132 2.60 -7.26 -19.11
C ASP A 132 2.43 -6.27 -20.28
N LYS A 133 3.52 -5.57 -20.65
CA LYS A 133 3.55 -4.65 -21.80
C LYS A 133 3.70 -5.32 -23.17
N GLY A 134 3.82 -6.65 -23.25
CA GLY A 134 4.07 -7.32 -24.53
C GLY A 134 5.49 -7.16 -25.08
N HIS A 135 6.43 -6.65 -24.28
CA HIS A 135 7.79 -6.36 -24.71
C HIS A 135 8.70 -7.59 -24.69
N PHE A 136 9.77 -7.55 -25.49
CA PHE A 136 10.81 -8.57 -25.44
C PHE A 136 11.53 -8.55 -24.07
N VAL A 137 11.63 -9.73 -23.46
CA VAL A 137 12.39 -10.00 -22.24
C VAL A 137 13.19 -11.28 -22.39
N GLU A 138 14.41 -11.26 -21.87
CA GLU A 138 15.34 -12.38 -21.84
C GLU A 138 14.76 -13.55 -21.00
N LEU A 139 14.94 -14.78 -21.48
CA LEU A 139 14.56 -16.02 -20.78
C LEU A 139 15.36 -16.23 -19.49
N TYR A 140 16.50 -15.56 -19.34
CA TYR A 140 17.32 -15.58 -18.14
C TYR A 140 16.51 -15.46 -16.85
N TYR A 141 15.50 -14.56 -16.83
CA TYR A 141 14.67 -14.32 -15.65
C TYR A 141 13.84 -15.52 -15.17
N TRP A 142 13.65 -16.52 -16.03
CA TRP A 142 12.95 -17.78 -15.71
C TRP A 142 13.91 -18.96 -15.48
N THR A 143 15.23 -18.75 -15.59
CA THR A 143 16.22 -19.76 -15.21
C THR A 143 16.33 -19.89 -13.70
N ASN A 144 16.86 -21.00 -13.18
CA ASN A 144 17.10 -21.13 -11.74
C ASN A 144 18.01 -20.03 -11.19
N VAL A 145 19.01 -19.62 -11.97
CA VAL A 145 19.92 -18.53 -11.62
C VAL A 145 19.17 -17.18 -11.57
N GLY A 146 18.37 -16.88 -12.58
CA GLY A 146 17.58 -15.64 -12.62
C GLY A 146 16.54 -15.56 -11.50
N LEU A 147 15.90 -16.68 -11.16
CA LEU A 147 14.96 -16.78 -10.03
C LEU A 147 15.67 -16.59 -8.68
N GLN A 148 16.84 -17.19 -8.50
CA GLN A 148 17.65 -17.00 -7.30
C GLN A 148 18.10 -15.54 -7.17
N ASP A 149 18.54 -14.92 -8.27
CA ASP A 149 18.90 -13.51 -8.32
C ASP A 149 17.71 -12.61 -7.94
N ALA A 150 16.51 -12.90 -8.47
CA ALA A 150 15.29 -12.18 -8.12
C ALA A 150 14.94 -12.34 -6.63
N HIS A 151 15.05 -13.54 -6.08
CA HIS A 151 14.82 -13.82 -4.66
C HIS A 151 15.81 -13.08 -3.76
N SER A 152 17.10 -13.07 -4.12
CA SER A 152 18.13 -12.32 -3.41
C SER A 152 17.83 -10.83 -3.43
N ASN A 153 17.49 -10.27 -4.59
CA ASN A 153 17.15 -8.85 -4.73
C ASN A 153 15.89 -8.47 -3.94
N TYR A 154 14.90 -9.35 -3.87
CA TYR A 154 13.69 -9.14 -3.07
C TYR A 154 14.00 -9.09 -1.56
N ARG A 155 14.87 -9.96 -1.07
CA ARG A 155 15.28 -9.97 0.35
C ARG A 155 16.08 -8.74 0.77
N THR A 156 16.80 -8.11 -0.16
CA THR A 156 17.61 -6.92 0.10
C THR A 156 16.91 -5.62 -0.31
N ARG A 157 15.60 -5.67 -0.61
CA ARG A 157 14.82 -4.57 -1.20
C ARG A 157 14.45 -3.53 -0.15
N ASP A 158 15.44 -2.76 0.27
CA ASP A 158 15.30 -1.51 1.05
C ASP A 158 15.69 -0.29 0.19
N ASP A 159 15.69 -0.45 -1.14
CA ASP A 159 16.02 0.63 -2.07
C ASP A 159 14.78 1.50 -2.33
N GLU A 160 14.69 2.63 -1.62
CA GLU A 160 13.69 3.69 -1.84
C GLU A 160 14.01 4.57 -3.05
N GLY A 161 15.09 4.29 -3.79
CA GLY A 161 15.47 5.06 -4.98
C GLY A 161 14.37 5.05 -6.04
N MET A 162 14.02 6.23 -6.57
CA MET A 162 13.06 6.38 -7.66
C MET A 162 13.77 6.80 -8.95
N ILE A 163 13.38 6.22 -10.08
CA ILE A 163 13.93 6.52 -11.40
C ILE A 163 12.81 7.08 -12.29
N PRO A 164 13.04 8.22 -12.97
CA PRO A 164 12.10 8.73 -13.95
C PRO A 164 12.04 7.75 -15.14
N THR A 165 10.85 7.24 -15.44
CA THR A 165 10.58 6.32 -16.54
C THR A 165 9.52 6.94 -17.45
N ALA A 166 9.71 6.86 -18.76
CA ALA A 166 8.71 7.34 -19.71
C ALA A 166 7.46 6.46 -19.67
N ALA A 167 6.29 7.08 -19.53
CA ALA A 167 5.00 6.46 -19.72
C ALA A 167 4.59 6.47 -21.19
N ASP A 168 3.58 5.67 -21.52
CA ASP A 168 3.14 5.43 -22.89
C ASP A 168 2.47 6.69 -23.52
N ASP A 169 2.07 7.66 -22.69
CA ASP A 169 1.54 8.97 -23.09
C ASP A 169 2.61 10.07 -23.23
N GLY A 170 3.89 9.71 -23.05
CA GLY A 170 5.02 10.64 -23.08
C GLY A 170 5.27 11.40 -21.76
N SER A 171 4.47 11.14 -20.72
CA SER A 171 4.71 11.69 -19.38
C SER A 171 5.84 10.95 -18.65
N THR A 172 6.39 11.57 -17.60
CA THR A 172 7.41 10.94 -16.76
C THR A 172 6.77 10.37 -15.50
N VAL A 173 6.89 9.06 -15.31
CA VAL A 173 6.44 8.35 -14.10
C VAL A 173 7.66 7.98 -13.27
N TRP A 174 7.61 8.29 -11.98
CA TRP A 174 8.63 7.87 -11.03
C TRP A 174 8.36 6.43 -10.61
N VAL A 175 9.30 5.55 -10.92
CA VAL A 175 9.19 4.12 -10.61
C VAL A 175 10.35 3.73 -9.71
N ASN A 176 10.10 2.91 -8.70
CA ASN A 176 11.15 2.42 -7.83
C ASN A 176 12.26 1.70 -8.64
N ALA A 177 13.50 2.02 -8.31
CA ALA A 177 14.70 1.59 -9.00
C ALA A 177 14.86 0.08 -9.07
N ALA A 178 14.50 -0.63 -8.00
CA ALA A 178 14.54 -2.09 -7.91
C ALA A 178 13.62 -2.76 -8.93
N VAL A 179 12.66 -2.02 -9.48
CA VAL A 179 11.59 -2.52 -10.35
C VAL A 179 11.77 -2.09 -11.81
N ALA A 180 12.64 -1.10 -12.05
CA ALA A 180 12.91 -0.54 -13.37
C ALA A 180 14.25 -1.01 -13.95
N LYS A 181 15.20 -1.44 -13.11
CA LYS A 181 16.53 -1.87 -13.56
C LYS A 181 16.58 -3.38 -13.84
N PRO A 182 17.14 -3.80 -14.99
CA PRO A 182 17.48 -5.21 -15.18
C PRO A 182 18.58 -5.65 -14.20
N SER A 183 18.67 -6.95 -13.92
CA SER A 183 19.81 -7.49 -13.16
C SER A 183 21.10 -7.27 -13.96
N SER A 184 22.19 -6.94 -13.28
CA SER A 184 23.52 -6.81 -13.92
C SER A 184 24.07 -8.14 -14.43
N ARG A 185 23.45 -9.25 -14.02
CA ARG A 185 23.81 -10.63 -14.39
C ARG A 185 23.00 -11.20 -15.54
N VAL A 186 22.07 -10.43 -16.11
CA VAL A 186 21.26 -10.89 -17.24
C VAL A 186 22.18 -11.29 -18.40
N ILE A 187 21.99 -12.51 -18.88
CA ILE A 187 22.64 -13.01 -20.10
C ILE A 187 21.63 -13.08 -21.25
N ALA A 188 22.14 -12.95 -22.47
CA ALA A 188 21.31 -13.05 -23.67
C ALA A 188 20.82 -14.49 -23.88
N ASP A 189 19.65 -14.65 -24.50
CA ASP A 189 19.04 -15.97 -24.67
C ASP A 189 19.92 -16.94 -25.48
N ARG A 190 20.71 -16.41 -26.43
CA ARG A 190 21.67 -17.20 -27.21
C ARG A 190 22.82 -17.80 -26.39
N ASP A 191 23.07 -17.23 -25.21
CA ASP A 191 24.14 -17.61 -24.30
C ASP A 191 23.65 -18.53 -23.16
N LEU A 192 22.36 -18.88 -23.14
CA LEU A 192 21.80 -19.89 -22.24
C LEU A 192 22.28 -21.29 -22.62
N SER A 193 22.49 -22.15 -21.62
CA SER A 193 22.65 -23.58 -21.88
C SER A 193 21.31 -24.18 -22.36
N PRO A 194 21.33 -25.30 -23.12
CA PRO A 194 20.11 -25.97 -23.55
C PRO A 194 19.17 -26.36 -22.40
N VAL A 195 19.75 -26.73 -21.24
CA VAL A 195 18.98 -27.09 -20.05
C VAL A 195 18.31 -25.87 -19.43
N GLU A 196 19.05 -24.76 -19.28
CA GLU A 196 18.48 -23.51 -18.77
C GLU A 196 17.39 -22.98 -19.68
N PHE A 197 17.60 -23.04 -21.00
CA PHE A 197 16.60 -22.67 -21.99
C PHE A 197 15.31 -23.50 -21.84
N ALA A 198 15.42 -24.83 -21.81
CA ALA A 198 14.26 -25.71 -21.71
C ALA A 198 13.46 -25.47 -20.42
N GLN A 199 14.16 -25.25 -19.29
CA GLN A 199 13.52 -24.91 -18.03
C GLN A 199 12.84 -23.53 -18.07
N ALA A 200 13.54 -22.53 -18.61
CA ALA A 200 13.05 -21.15 -18.67
C ALA A 200 11.82 -21.02 -19.57
N VAL A 201 11.81 -21.69 -20.74
CA VAL A 201 10.69 -21.68 -21.68
C VAL A 201 9.39 -22.16 -21.02
N LEU A 202 9.42 -23.27 -20.28
CA LEU A 202 8.22 -23.82 -19.66
C LEU A 202 7.63 -22.85 -18.62
N ARG A 203 8.49 -22.21 -17.82
CA ARG A 203 8.05 -21.23 -16.83
C ARG A 203 7.62 -19.92 -17.47
N MET A 204 8.26 -19.51 -18.57
CA MET A 204 7.86 -18.35 -19.35
C MET A 204 6.46 -18.54 -19.95
N ILE A 205 6.14 -19.73 -20.47
CA ILE A 205 4.80 -20.04 -20.98
C ILE A 205 3.75 -19.88 -19.88
N ALA A 206 3.98 -20.48 -18.70
CA ALA A 206 3.07 -20.32 -17.57
C ALA A 206 2.90 -18.84 -17.15
N ALA A 207 4.00 -18.09 -17.10
CA ALA A 207 3.94 -16.65 -16.80
C ALA A 207 3.18 -15.84 -17.86
N LEU A 208 3.24 -16.21 -19.14
CA LEU A 208 2.45 -15.57 -20.18
C LEU A 208 0.94 -15.82 -19.98
N GLU A 209 0.57 -17.04 -19.56
CA GLU A 209 -0.82 -17.39 -19.23
C GLU A 209 -1.33 -16.60 -18.01
N ASP A 210 -0.51 -16.50 -16.96
CA ASP A 210 -0.86 -15.76 -15.74
C ASP A 210 -0.99 -14.24 -15.95
N TYR A 211 -0.37 -13.71 -17.01
CA TYR A 211 -0.41 -12.28 -17.39
C TYR A 211 -1.37 -12.02 -18.56
N ASP A 212 -2.40 -12.85 -18.72
CA ASP A 212 -3.51 -12.65 -19.65
C ASP A 212 -3.07 -12.44 -21.12
N TRP A 213 -1.94 -13.03 -21.52
CA TRP A 213 -1.55 -12.97 -22.93
C TRP A 213 -2.61 -13.64 -23.81
N PRO A 214 -2.87 -13.11 -25.02
CA PRO A 214 -3.80 -13.76 -25.94
C PRO A 214 -3.42 -15.23 -26.15
N VAL A 215 -4.35 -16.16 -25.89
CA VAL A 215 -4.12 -17.62 -25.95
C VAL A 215 -3.43 -18.04 -27.25
N GLN A 216 -3.80 -17.40 -28.37
CA GLN A 216 -3.19 -17.64 -29.68
C GLN A 216 -1.68 -17.34 -29.70
N ARG A 217 -1.23 -16.27 -29.03
CA ARG A 217 0.20 -15.90 -28.93
C ARG A 217 0.95 -16.85 -28.00
N VAL A 218 0.35 -17.23 -26.87
CA VAL A 218 0.95 -18.22 -25.96
C VAL A 218 1.16 -19.55 -26.69
N GLN A 219 0.13 -20.05 -27.38
CA GLN A 219 0.23 -21.28 -28.16
C GLN A 219 1.26 -21.17 -29.29
N MET A 220 1.35 -20.03 -29.96
CA MET A 220 2.34 -19.76 -31.01
C MET A 220 3.77 -19.86 -30.48
N LEU A 221 4.06 -19.19 -29.35
CA LEU A 221 5.37 -19.26 -28.71
C LEU A 221 5.69 -20.66 -28.19
N ALA A 222 4.71 -21.34 -27.58
CA ALA A 222 4.86 -22.72 -27.13
C ALA A 222 5.21 -23.68 -28.28
N ARG A 223 4.52 -23.54 -29.43
CA ARG A 223 4.82 -24.32 -30.64
C ARG A 223 6.19 -23.98 -31.21
N PHE A 224 6.57 -22.71 -31.25
CA PHE A 224 7.90 -22.27 -31.69
C PHE A 224 9.00 -22.93 -30.88
N TRP A 225 8.95 -22.81 -29.55
CA TRP A 225 9.96 -23.42 -28.69
C TRP A 225 9.93 -24.94 -28.73
N GLY A 226 8.75 -25.55 -28.81
CA GLY A 226 8.61 -26.99 -29.03
C GLY A 226 9.26 -27.46 -30.34
N ALA A 227 9.03 -26.74 -31.44
CA ALA A 227 9.63 -27.03 -32.73
C ALA A 227 11.16 -26.95 -32.68
N LEU A 228 11.71 -25.95 -31.98
CA LEU A 228 13.16 -25.85 -31.76
C LEU A 228 13.74 -27.02 -30.97
N MET A 229 13.08 -27.43 -29.88
CA MET A 229 13.54 -28.56 -29.04
C MET A 229 13.43 -29.92 -29.75
N LEU A 230 12.51 -30.03 -30.72
CA LEU A 230 12.36 -31.22 -31.57
C LEU A 230 13.25 -31.19 -32.82
N HIS A 231 13.84 -30.04 -33.15
CA HIS A 231 14.68 -29.90 -34.33
C HIS A 231 15.99 -30.70 -34.20
N ARG A 232 16.49 -31.25 -35.31
CA ARG A 232 17.69 -32.11 -35.35
C ARG A 232 18.94 -31.46 -34.74
N TYR A 233 19.06 -30.14 -34.80
CA TYR A 233 20.20 -29.41 -34.23
C TYR A 233 20.17 -29.34 -32.71
N TRP A 234 18.99 -29.48 -32.08
CA TRP A 234 18.86 -29.43 -30.62
C TRP A 234 19.52 -30.65 -29.98
N ASN A 235 19.20 -31.83 -30.53
CA ASN A 235 19.71 -33.11 -30.06
C ASN A 235 21.06 -33.50 -30.72
N SER A 236 21.65 -32.59 -31.51
CA SER A 236 22.94 -32.84 -32.16
C SER A 236 24.06 -32.84 -31.13
N MET A 237 25.06 -33.71 -31.34
CA MET A 237 26.34 -33.67 -30.60
C MET A 237 27.25 -32.54 -31.09
N ASP A 238 26.93 -31.93 -32.24
CA ASP A 238 27.66 -30.79 -32.78
C ASP A 238 27.31 -29.50 -32.02
N ARG A 239 28.31 -28.92 -31.37
CA ARG A 239 28.19 -27.66 -30.63
C ARG A 239 27.84 -26.48 -31.54
N ILE A 240 28.22 -26.52 -32.81
CA ILE A 240 27.87 -25.49 -33.81
C ILE A 240 26.37 -25.52 -34.05
N ALA A 241 25.81 -26.73 -34.24
CA ALA A 241 24.38 -26.92 -34.45
C ALA A 241 23.56 -26.42 -33.25
N GLN A 242 23.95 -26.80 -32.02
CA GLN A 242 23.27 -26.31 -30.81
C GLN A 242 23.38 -24.79 -30.67
N ARG A 243 24.57 -24.21 -30.91
CA ARG A 243 24.77 -22.77 -30.86
C ARG A 243 23.95 -22.03 -31.91
N ALA A 244 23.81 -22.60 -33.11
CA ALA A 244 23.02 -22.02 -34.19
C ALA A 244 21.54 -21.93 -33.82
N ILE A 245 20.96 -22.97 -33.20
CA ILE A 245 19.58 -22.91 -32.68
C ILE A 245 19.42 -21.78 -31.65
N MET A 246 20.36 -21.65 -30.72
CA MET A 246 20.26 -20.65 -29.64
C MET A 246 20.34 -19.22 -30.16
N ILE A 247 21.17 -18.98 -31.18
CA ILE A 247 21.24 -17.68 -31.85
C ILE A 247 19.96 -17.43 -32.66
N TYR A 248 19.55 -18.41 -33.46
CA TYR A 248 18.35 -18.30 -34.29
C TYR A 248 17.12 -17.98 -33.44
N GLN A 249 16.92 -18.67 -32.31
CA GLN A 249 15.74 -18.44 -31.50
C GLN A 249 15.68 -17.03 -30.91
N GLU A 250 16.81 -16.48 -30.47
CA GLU A 250 16.86 -15.13 -29.91
C GLU A 250 16.55 -14.11 -31.01
N GLU A 251 17.19 -14.26 -32.18
CA GLU A 251 16.99 -13.39 -33.33
C GLU A 251 15.52 -13.39 -33.78
N GLN A 252 14.91 -14.56 -33.91
CA GLN A 252 13.49 -14.67 -34.30
C GLN A 252 12.57 -14.05 -33.26
N ARG A 253 12.76 -14.29 -31.97
CA ARG A 253 11.91 -13.69 -30.92
C ARG A 253 12.05 -12.18 -30.87
N ARG A 254 13.27 -11.65 -30.94
CA ARG A 254 13.49 -10.19 -30.98
C ARG A 254 12.83 -9.57 -32.21
N ALA A 255 13.03 -10.18 -33.39
CA ALA A 255 12.45 -9.69 -34.63
C ALA A 255 10.91 -9.74 -34.58
N TRP A 256 10.33 -10.81 -34.05
CA TRP A 256 8.89 -10.97 -33.88
C TRP A 256 8.31 -9.89 -32.96
N HIS A 257 8.86 -9.69 -31.75
CA HIS A 257 8.40 -8.63 -30.84
C HIS A 257 8.51 -7.23 -31.47
N ASN A 258 9.60 -6.95 -32.18
CA ASN A 258 9.80 -5.66 -32.86
C ASN A 258 8.83 -5.46 -34.03
N ALA A 259 8.31 -6.54 -34.63
CA ALA A 259 7.39 -6.47 -35.75
C ALA A 259 5.91 -6.27 -35.33
N ILE A 260 5.54 -6.64 -34.11
CA ILE A 260 4.17 -6.49 -33.58
C ILE A 260 3.60 -5.07 -33.77
N PRO A 261 4.29 -3.98 -33.38
CA PRO A 261 3.74 -2.63 -33.50
C PRO A 261 3.77 -2.08 -34.94
N LEU A 262 4.38 -2.77 -35.89
CA LEU A 262 4.50 -2.28 -37.27
C LEU A 262 3.18 -2.48 -38.05
N PRO A 263 2.91 -1.67 -39.09
CA PRO A 263 1.67 -1.78 -39.87
C PRO A 263 1.41 -3.14 -40.51
N LYS A 264 2.47 -3.89 -40.82
CA LYS A 264 2.36 -5.26 -41.37
C LYS A 264 2.19 -6.33 -40.29
N GLY A 265 2.39 -5.97 -39.02
CA GLY A 265 2.38 -6.88 -37.89
C GLY A 265 3.53 -7.90 -37.90
N ALA A 266 3.54 -8.74 -36.87
CA ALA A 266 4.42 -9.90 -36.80
C ALA A 266 3.84 -11.09 -37.58
N TRP A 267 4.66 -12.12 -37.81
CA TRP A 267 4.27 -13.37 -38.46
C TRP A 267 4.02 -14.48 -37.43
N ASP A 268 3.57 -15.65 -37.89
CA ASP A 268 3.51 -16.84 -37.06
C ASP A 268 4.94 -17.38 -36.82
N ILE A 269 5.52 -17.06 -35.67
CA ILE A 269 6.87 -17.50 -35.29
C ILE A 269 6.95 -19.02 -35.08
N SER A 270 5.82 -19.73 -34.93
CA SER A 270 5.85 -21.19 -34.78
C SER A 270 6.28 -21.94 -36.03
N ILE A 271 6.24 -21.28 -37.20
CA ILE A 271 6.76 -21.80 -38.46
C ILE A 271 8.25 -21.45 -38.54
N LEU A 272 9.11 -22.47 -38.42
CA LEU A 272 10.55 -22.27 -38.49
C LEU A 272 10.98 -21.87 -39.91
N ASP A 273 11.70 -20.76 -40.04
CA ASP A 273 12.42 -20.40 -41.26
C ASP A 273 13.72 -21.21 -41.32
N GLU A 274 13.62 -22.39 -41.94
CA GLU A 274 14.74 -23.31 -42.13
C GLU A 274 15.91 -22.65 -42.88
N ASP A 275 15.62 -21.77 -43.84
CA ASP A 275 16.68 -21.06 -44.58
C ASP A 275 17.41 -20.07 -43.65
N ALA A 276 16.71 -19.38 -42.76
CA ALA A 276 17.32 -18.51 -41.77
C ALA A 276 18.12 -19.31 -40.72
N LEU A 277 17.64 -20.48 -40.31
CA LEU A 277 18.36 -21.37 -39.41
C LEU A 277 19.65 -21.91 -40.06
N LEU A 278 19.59 -22.32 -41.33
CA LEU A 278 20.76 -22.75 -42.11
C LEU A 278 21.76 -21.60 -42.29
N ARG A 279 21.31 -20.39 -42.64
CA ARG A 279 22.17 -19.20 -42.70
C ARG A 279 22.84 -18.93 -41.35
N THR A 280 22.11 -19.13 -40.25
CA THR A 280 22.65 -18.97 -38.90
C THR A 280 23.71 -20.03 -38.61
N PHE A 281 23.47 -21.29 -38.96
CA PHE A 281 24.44 -22.36 -38.84
C PHE A 281 25.73 -22.06 -39.62
N ASP A 282 25.61 -21.68 -40.90
CA ASP A 282 26.75 -21.33 -41.75
C ASP A 282 27.57 -20.16 -41.17
N ARG A 283 26.88 -19.15 -40.62
CA ARG A 283 27.52 -18.02 -39.94
C ARG A 283 28.33 -18.48 -38.73
N VAL A 284 27.73 -19.28 -37.84
CA VAL A 284 28.42 -19.81 -36.64
C VAL A 284 29.60 -20.71 -37.03
N PHE A 285 29.42 -21.55 -38.05
CA PHE A 285 30.47 -22.43 -38.56
C PHE A 285 31.67 -21.62 -39.07
N ARG A 286 31.42 -20.58 -39.88
CA ARG A 286 32.49 -19.69 -40.37
C ARG A 286 33.19 -18.97 -39.22
N ASP A 287 32.43 -18.42 -38.27
CA ASP A 287 32.99 -17.70 -37.12
C ASP A 287 33.90 -18.59 -36.27
N MET A 288 33.48 -19.82 -35.97
CA MET A 288 34.32 -20.77 -35.23
C MET A 288 35.57 -21.15 -36.01
N ARG A 289 35.44 -21.44 -37.31
CA ARG A 289 36.59 -21.77 -38.15
C ARG A 289 37.60 -20.62 -38.22
N HIS A 290 37.14 -19.37 -38.28
CA HIS A 290 38.01 -18.21 -38.25
C HIS A 290 38.74 -18.07 -36.90
N ARG A 291 38.06 -18.30 -35.78
CA ARG A 291 38.70 -18.31 -34.44
C ARG A 291 39.77 -19.38 -34.32
N ASP A 292 39.49 -20.60 -34.76
CA ASP A 292 40.47 -21.70 -34.72
C ASP A 292 41.73 -21.35 -35.53
N LEU A 293 41.57 -20.72 -36.70
CA LEU A 293 42.69 -20.27 -37.52
C LEU A 293 43.47 -19.12 -36.89
N ASP A 294 42.78 -18.19 -36.22
CA ASP A 294 43.42 -17.07 -35.52
C ASP A 294 44.17 -17.54 -34.25
N GLU A 295 43.62 -18.50 -33.51
CA GLU A 295 44.28 -19.15 -32.37
C GLU A 295 45.52 -19.92 -32.81
N GLN A 296 45.45 -20.63 -33.94
CA GLN A 296 46.62 -21.32 -34.53
C GLN A 296 47.70 -20.33 -35.00
N ARG A 297 47.33 -19.10 -35.38
CA ARG A 297 48.27 -18.05 -35.78
C ARG A 297 48.93 -17.32 -34.60
N GLN A 298 48.41 -17.45 -33.37
CA GLN A 298 48.97 -16.78 -32.17
C GLN A 298 49.22 -17.75 -30.99
N PRO A 299 50.18 -18.70 -31.12
CA PRO A 299 50.42 -19.73 -30.09
C PRO A 299 50.96 -19.19 -28.74
N TRP A 300 51.49 -17.97 -28.68
CA TRP A 300 52.18 -17.42 -27.51
C TRP A 300 51.29 -16.75 -26.45
N ARG A 301 49.96 -16.74 -26.62
CA ARG A 301 49.01 -16.18 -25.63
C ARG A 301 48.43 -17.21 -24.65
N ARG A 302 49.07 -18.36 -24.48
CA ARG A 302 48.73 -19.29 -23.38
C ARG A 302 49.52 -18.90 -22.13
N PRO A 303 48.88 -18.67 -20.95
CA PRO A 303 49.61 -18.55 -19.70
C PRO A 303 50.39 -19.85 -19.47
N LEU A 304 51.71 -19.75 -19.22
CA LEU A 304 52.50 -20.90 -18.80
C LEU A 304 51.94 -21.41 -17.46
N PRO A 305 51.84 -22.74 -17.26
CA PRO A 305 51.48 -23.28 -15.95
C PRO A 305 52.53 -22.84 -14.92
N PRO A 306 52.13 -22.60 -13.65
CA PRO A 306 53.07 -22.18 -12.62
C PRO A 306 54.17 -23.22 -12.49
N SER A 307 55.42 -22.80 -12.70
CA SER A 307 56.60 -23.64 -12.56
C SER A 307 56.69 -24.13 -11.11
N PHE A 308 56.67 -25.45 -10.91
CA PHE A 308 57.06 -26.06 -9.64
C PHE A 308 58.51 -25.71 -9.34
N SER A 309 58.71 -24.79 -8.40
CA SER A 309 60.00 -24.52 -7.78
C SER A 309 60.03 -25.20 -6.42
N SER A 310 60.64 -26.39 -6.35
CA SER A 310 61.23 -26.92 -5.12
C SER A 310 62.39 -27.84 -5.46
N PHE A 311 63.60 -27.29 -5.40
CA PHE A 311 64.82 -28.06 -5.15
C PHE A 311 64.82 -28.42 -3.66
N GLU A 312 64.66 -29.70 -3.33
CA GLU A 312 65.11 -30.23 -2.03
C GLU A 312 66.45 -30.94 -2.25
N THR A 313 67.52 -30.25 -1.88
CA THR A 313 68.85 -30.82 -1.68
C THR A 313 68.82 -31.79 -0.51
N LEU A 314 69.01 -33.07 -0.81
CA LEU A 314 69.44 -34.09 0.15
C LEU A 314 70.78 -33.67 0.76
N SER A 315 70.83 -33.52 2.09
CA SER A 315 72.08 -33.61 2.84
C SER A 315 71.97 -34.76 3.84
N LEU A 316 72.70 -35.83 3.53
CA LEU A 316 73.11 -36.85 4.47
C LEU A 316 74.00 -36.20 5.55
N THR A 317 73.73 -36.49 6.82
CA THR A 317 74.82 -36.61 7.80
C THR A 317 74.51 -37.74 8.78
N VAL A 318 75.59 -38.47 9.06
CA VAL A 318 75.81 -39.70 9.85
C VAL A 318 75.14 -39.72 11.22
#